data_AF-A0A530QNH4-F1
#
_entry.id   AF-A0A530QNH4-F1
#
_cell.length_a   1.000
_cell.length_b   1.000
_cell.length_c   1.000
_cell.angle_alpha   90.00
_cell.angle_beta   90.00
_cell.angle_gamma   90.00
#
_symmetry.space_group_name_H-M   'P 1'
#
loop_
_entity.id
_entity.type
_entity.pdbx_description
1 polymer ?
#
loop_
_entity_poly.entity_id
_entity_poly.type
_entity_poly.pdbx_seq_one_letter_code
_entity_poly.pdbx_strand_id
1 'polypeptide(L)'
;PIVRTLSFTGSTAVGKQLAKLAAENLQRCVLELGGHCPVIVCEDADLETAAKAIADYKFECAGQSCNAPSRILVARPVYHQFVSRMANLAKAIRIGAPDDPATEMGPMANGRRIEALQRLTEDAVERGARLEIGGRRLDRPGFYWPPTILTDVPSGSAILREEPFGPILTISPFDSIEEAIEEANDTDYGLASYVFTSSA
;
A
#
# COMPACT_ATOMS: atom_id res chain seq x y z
N PRO A 1 7.86 -20.95 32.71
CA PRO A 1 8.44 -19.64 32.35
C PRO A 1 7.71 -18.46 33.05
N ILE A 2 8.44 -17.37 33.34
CA ILE A 2 7.87 -16.13 33.93
C ILE A 2 6.95 -15.44 32.91
N VAL A 3 7.38 -15.32 31.65
CA VAL A 3 6.55 -14.78 30.56
C VAL A 3 5.56 -15.83 30.06
N ARG A 4 4.26 -15.50 30.07
CA ARG A 4 3.16 -16.42 29.70
C ARG A 4 2.52 -16.12 28.34
N THR A 5 2.68 -14.90 27.84
CA THR A 5 2.07 -14.42 26.60
C THR A 5 3.09 -13.61 25.81
N LEU A 6 3.13 -13.82 24.49
CA LEU A 6 3.86 -13.04 23.52
C LEU A 6 2.86 -12.24 22.67
N SER A 7 3.07 -10.93 22.58
CA SER A 7 2.37 -10.03 21.65
C SER A 7 3.40 -9.36 20.78
N PHE A 8 3.21 -9.39 19.45
CA PHE A 8 4.14 -8.81 18.50
C PHE A 8 3.42 -8.15 17.34
N THR A 9 3.85 -6.94 17.01
CA THR A 9 3.46 -6.22 15.78
C THR A 9 4.70 -5.96 14.94
N GLY A 10 4.68 -6.36 13.67
CA GLY A 10 5.81 -6.14 12.76
C GLY A 10 5.81 -7.05 11.54
N SER A 11 6.98 -7.28 10.94
CA SER A 11 7.05 -8.06 9.70
C SER A 11 6.59 -9.50 9.87
N THR A 12 5.91 -10.03 8.85
CA THR A 12 5.45 -11.43 8.80
C THR A 12 6.59 -12.43 9.00
N ALA A 13 7.78 -12.16 8.46
CA ALA A 13 8.95 -13.02 8.60
C ALA A 13 9.39 -13.17 10.07
N VAL A 14 9.51 -12.06 10.79
CA VAL A 14 9.88 -12.06 12.22
C VAL A 14 8.76 -12.68 13.07
N GLY A 15 7.49 -12.36 12.78
CA GLY A 15 6.36 -12.96 13.48
C GLY A 15 6.35 -14.49 13.41
N LYS A 16 6.64 -15.06 12.23
CA LYS A 16 6.79 -16.51 12.05
C LYS A 16 7.92 -17.10 12.88
N GLN A 17 9.04 -16.39 13.04
CA GLN A 17 10.15 -16.84 13.89
C GLN A 17 9.79 -16.81 15.39
N LEU A 18 9.15 -15.74 15.84
CA LEU A 18 8.71 -15.58 17.23
C LEU A 18 7.64 -16.59 17.61
N ALA A 19 6.72 -16.91 16.70
CA ALA A 19 5.70 -17.94 16.92
C ALA A 19 6.31 -19.34 17.13
N LYS A 20 7.38 -19.67 16.39
CA LYS A 20 8.11 -20.94 16.58
C LYS A 20 8.75 -21.02 17.96
N LEU A 21 9.39 -19.93 18.41
CA LEU A 21 9.99 -19.85 19.75
C LEU A 21 8.93 -19.90 20.86
N ALA A 22 7.79 -19.24 20.67
CA ALA A 22 6.69 -19.26 21.62
C ALA A 22 6.13 -20.69 21.84
N ALA A 23 6.17 -21.52 20.79
CA ALA A 23 5.72 -22.91 20.85
C ALA A 23 6.59 -23.79 21.76
N GLU A 24 7.90 -23.50 21.91
CA GLU A 24 8.80 -24.24 22.80
C GLU A 24 8.35 -24.19 24.27
N ASN A 25 7.63 -23.12 24.64
CA ASN A 25 7.13 -22.88 25.99
C ASN A 25 5.59 -22.91 26.10
N LEU A 26 4.88 -23.31 25.03
CA LEU A 26 3.42 -23.24 24.91
C LEU A 26 2.85 -21.87 25.33
N GLN A 27 3.54 -20.79 24.96
CA GLN A 27 3.09 -19.43 25.27
C GLN A 27 1.92 -19.02 24.38
N ARG A 28 0.94 -18.31 24.94
CA ARG A 28 -0.10 -17.67 24.14
C ARG A 28 0.59 -16.65 23.22
N CYS A 29 0.28 -16.69 21.92
CA CYS A 29 0.91 -15.83 20.92
C CYS A 29 -0.15 -15.02 20.17
N VAL A 30 0.02 -13.70 20.09
CA VAL A 30 -0.82 -12.79 19.30
C VAL A 30 0.10 -12.01 18.35
N LEU A 31 -0.22 -12.03 17.05
CA LEU A 31 0.61 -11.47 16.00
C LEU A 31 -0.22 -10.52 15.13
N GLU A 32 0.22 -9.27 15.03
CA GLU A 32 -0.29 -8.27 14.08
C GLU A 32 0.80 -8.03 13.04
N LEU A 33 0.59 -8.49 11.80
CA LEU A 33 1.66 -8.57 10.81
C LEU A 33 1.42 -7.62 9.62
N GLY A 34 2.15 -7.83 8.52
CA GLY A 34 2.02 -7.00 7.33
C GLY A 34 0.67 -7.18 6.64
N GLY A 35 0.32 -6.21 5.79
CA GLY A 35 -0.86 -6.26 4.92
C GLY A 35 -0.54 -5.89 3.48
N HIS A 36 -1.46 -6.21 2.58
CA HIS A 36 -1.43 -5.73 1.19
C HIS A 36 -2.84 -5.40 0.74
N CYS A 37 -3.40 -4.40 1.43
CA CYS A 37 -4.82 -4.12 1.49
C CYS A 37 -5.39 -3.73 0.12
N PRO A 38 -6.38 -4.50 -0.39
CA PRO A 38 -7.08 -4.16 -1.60
C PRO A 38 -8.12 -3.07 -1.33
N VAL A 39 -8.38 -2.27 -2.35
CA VAL A 39 -9.50 -1.33 -2.40
C VAL A 39 -10.30 -1.60 -3.66
N ILE A 40 -11.60 -1.86 -3.54
CA ILE A 40 -12.50 -2.00 -4.69
C ILE A 40 -13.29 -0.71 -4.85
N VAL A 41 -13.19 -0.08 -6.02
CA VAL A 41 -13.94 1.12 -6.40
C VAL A 41 -14.93 0.72 -7.50
N CYS A 42 -16.20 0.60 -7.13
CA CYS A 42 -17.28 0.23 -8.04
C CYS A 42 -17.65 1.38 -9.00
N GLU A 43 -18.37 1.06 -10.07
CA GLU A 43 -18.81 2.04 -11.07
C GLU A 43 -19.73 3.13 -10.50
N ASP A 44 -20.47 2.80 -9.45
CA ASP A 44 -21.44 3.67 -8.78
C ASP A 44 -20.83 4.44 -7.59
N ALA A 45 -19.53 4.29 -7.37
CA ALA A 45 -18.82 5.00 -6.31
C ALA A 45 -18.73 6.50 -6.59
N ASP A 46 -18.84 7.31 -5.53
CA ASP A 46 -18.37 8.70 -5.59
C ASP A 46 -16.84 8.71 -5.71
N LEU A 47 -16.35 8.89 -6.94
CA LEU A 47 -14.91 8.86 -7.24
C LEU A 47 -14.12 9.98 -6.57
N GLU A 48 -14.76 11.12 -6.27
CA GLU A 48 -14.07 12.21 -5.58
C GLU A 48 -13.83 11.86 -4.12
N THR A 49 -14.88 11.42 -3.44
CA THR A 49 -14.79 10.93 -2.06
C THR A 49 -13.86 9.73 -1.96
N ALA A 50 -13.97 8.75 -2.86
CA ALA A 50 -13.13 7.56 -2.88
C ALA A 50 -11.65 7.90 -3.09
N ALA A 51 -11.33 8.66 -4.14
CA ALA A 51 -9.94 9.03 -4.44
C ALA A 51 -9.31 9.84 -3.29
N LYS A 52 -10.07 10.78 -2.70
CA LYS A 52 -9.58 11.56 -1.56
C LYS A 52 -9.30 10.68 -0.35
N ALA A 53 -10.24 9.81 0.05
CA ALA A 53 -10.07 8.93 1.19
C ALA A 53 -8.87 7.98 1.02
N ILE A 54 -8.70 7.43 -0.19
CA ILE A 54 -7.58 6.54 -0.51
C ILE A 54 -6.25 7.32 -0.49
N ALA A 55 -6.20 8.52 -1.06
CA ALA A 55 -4.99 9.34 -1.08
C ALA A 55 -4.59 9.79 0.34
N ASP A 56 -5.53 10.36 1.10
CA ASP A 56 -5.31 10.80 2.48
C ASP A 56 -4.70 9.66 3.30
N TYR A 57 -5.29 8.46 3.20
CA TYR A 57 -4.85 7.35 4.02
C TYR A 57 -3.57 6.67 3.51
N LYS A 58 -3.42 6.50 2.20
CA LYS A 58 -2.19 5.93 1.64
C LYS A 58 -0.98 6.78 2.00
N PHE A 59 -1.09 8.10 1.87
CA PHE A 59 0.08 8.97 2.00
C PHE A 59 0.29 9.47 3.43
N GLU A 60 -0.68 9.25 4.34
CA GLU A 60 -0.46 9.38 5.77
C GLU A 60 0.74 8.54 6.23
N CYS A 61 1.60 9.12 7.07
CA CYS A 61 2.85 8.50 7.53
C CYS A 61 3.73 7.96 6.38
N ALA A 62 3.63 8.57 5.19
CA ALA A 62 4.26 8.08 3.96
C ALA A 62 3.92 6.61 3.64
N GLY A 63 2.70 6.16 3.94
CA GLY A 63 2.24 4.79 3.66
C GLY A 63 2.92 3.71 4.49
N GLN A 64 3.57 4.08 5.59
CA GLN A 64 4.20 3.17 6.55
C GLN A 64 3.18 2.63 7.55
N SER A 65 2.08 2.06 7.02
CA SER A 65 1.03 1.41 7.80
C SER A 65 0.72 0.05 7.22
N CYS A 66 0.51 -0.94 8.10
CA CYS A 66 0.23 -2.32 7.71
C CYS A 66 -1.11 -2.45 6.96
N ASN A 67 -2.07 -1.56 7.25
CA ASN A 67 -3.38 -1.53 6.62
C ASN A 67 -3.53 -0.43 5.55
N ALA A 68 -2.43 0.20 5.10
CA ALA A 68 -2.50 1.22 4.07
C ALA A 68 -3.04 0.63 2.74
N PRO A 69 -3.93 1.34 2.02
CA PRO A 69 -4.35 1.01 0.67
C PRO A 69 -3.15 0.74 -0.24
N SER A 70 -3.10 -0.39 -0.94
CA SER A 70 -1.92 -0.71 -1.76
C SER A 70 -2.25 -1.28 -3.12
N ARG A 71 -3.33 -2.07 -3.25
CA ARG A 71 -3.84 -2.58 -4.52
C ARG A 71 -5.21 -1.99 -4.78
N ILE A 72 -5.31 -1.01 -5.68
CA ILE A 72 -6.58 -0.36 -6.00
C ILE A 72 -7.16 -1.01 -7.25
N LEU A 73 -8.35 -1.60 -7.12
CA LEU A 73 -9.12 -2.24 -8.17
C LEU A 73 -10.29 -1.32 -8.51
N VAL A 74 -10.40 -0.90 -9.77
CA VAL A 74 -11.38 0.13 -10.18
C VAL A 74 -12.21 -0.41 -11.34
N ALA A 75 -13.53 -0.25 -11.26
CA ALA A 75 -14.41 -0.68 -12.34
C ALA A 75 -14.02 -0.01 -13.67
N ARG A 76 -13.94 -0.80 -14.74
CA ARG A 76 -13.44 -0.33 -16.05
C ARG A 76 -14.09 0.97 -16.56
N PRO A 77 -15.41 1.22 -16.41
CA PRO A 77 -16.03 2.46 -16.89
C PRO A 77 -15.46 3.75 -16.27
N VAL A 78 -14.95 3.67 -15.04
CA VAL A 78 -14.46 4.82 -14.28
C VAL A 78 -12.93 4.84 -14.09
N TYR A 79 -12.23 3.80 -14.58
CA TYR A 79 -10.80 3.58 -14.41
C TYR A 79 -9.93 4.80 -14.74
N HIS A 80 -10.01 5.31 -15.97
CA HIS A 80 -9.14 6.41 -16.40
C HIS A 80 -9.40 7.71 -15.63
N GLN A 81 -10.67 7.99 -15.30
CA GLN A 81 -11.04 9.15 -14.50
C GLN A 81 -10.45 9.04 -13.09
N PHE A 82 -10.54 7.85 -12.49
CA PHE A 82 -10.01 7.60 -11.16
C PHE A 82 -8.48 7.71 -11.11
N VAL A 83 -7.76 7.10 -12.07
CA VAL A 83 -6.28 7.20 -12.17
C VAL A 83 -5.84 8.66 -12.25
N SER A 84 -6.48 9.46 -13.11
CA SER A 84 -6.17 10.88 -13.26
C SER A 84 -6.40 11.67 -11.96
N ARG A 85 -7.52 11.42 -11.27
CA ARG A 85 -7.83 12.04 -9.97
C ARG A 85 -6.81 11.68 -8.91
N MET A 86 -6.49 10.39 -8.75
CA MET A 86 -5.48 9.92 -7.81
C MET A 86 -4.11 10.54 -8.07
N ALA A 87 -3.68 10.59 -9.33
CA ALA A 87 -2.43 11.22 -9.71
C ALA A 87 -2.39 12.72 -9.37
N ASN A 88 -3.49 13.44 -9.56
CA ASN A 88 -3.57 14.87 -9.23
C ASN A 88 -3.54 15.12 -7.73
N LEU A 89 -4.27 14.34 -6.93
CA LEU A 89 -4.24 14.42 -5.47
C LEU A 89 -2.83 14.13 -4.94
N ALA A 90 -2.21 13.05 -5.41
CA ALA A 90 -0.89 12.65 -4.97
C ALA A 90 0.23 13.64 -5.37
N LYS A 91 0.11 14.31 -6.53
CA LYS A 91 1.02 15.40 -6.95
C LYS A 91 0.92 16.64 -6.05
N ALA A 92 -0.25 16.90 -5.48
CA ALA A 92 -0.48 18.10 -4.67
C ALA A 92 0.11 18.00 -3.27
N ILE A 93 0.46 16.79 -2.81
CA ILE A 93 0.97 16.52 -1.46
C ILE A 93 2.27 17.28 -1.20
N ARG A 94 2.27 18.10 -0.15
CA ARG A 94 3.47 18.82 0.31
C ARG A 94 4.39 17.90 1.10
N ILE A 95 5.49 17.52 0.47
CA ILE A 95 6.54 16.69 1.07
C ILE A 95 7.54 17.58 1.80
N GLY A 96 7.73 17.36 3.10
CA GLY A 96 8.53 18.27 3.92
C GLY A 96 9.12 17.67 5.19
N ALA A 97 9.68 18.54 6.02
CA ALA A 97 10.21 18.16 7.32
C ALA A 97 9.05 17.93 8.32
N PRO A 98 9.12 16.93 9.21
CA PRO A 98 8.02 16.63 10.14
C PRO A 98 7.66 17.76 11.11
N ASP A 99 8.55 18.72 11.33
CA ASP A 99 8.36 19.89 12.18
C ASP A 99 7.83 21.13 11.44
N ASP A 100 7.71 21.07 10.11
CA ASP A 100 7.03 22.12 9.33
C ASP A 100 5.51 21.87 9.34
N PRO A 101 4.69 22.79 9.88
CA PRO A 101 3.25 22.63 9.99
C PRO A 101 2.52 22.57 8.64
N ALA A 102 3.18 22.93 7.54
CA ALA A 102 2.63 22.79 6.21
C ALA A 102 2.92 21.43 5.56
N THR A 103 3.79 20.60 6.15
CA THR A 103 4.10 19.26 5.64
C THR A 103 2.88 18.36 5.75
N GLU A 104 2.51 17.75 4.63
CA GLU A 104 1.46 16.72 4.55
C GLU A 104 2.06 15.32 4.55
N MET A 105 3.28 15.14 4.04
CA MET A 105 3.99 13.86 4.07
C MET A 105 5.48 14.02 4.41
N GLY A 106 5.92 13.30 5.44
CA GLY A 106 7.31 13.26 5.87
C GLY A 106 8.19 12.24 5.12
N PRO A 107 9.44 12.03 5.57
CA PRO A 107 10.31 11.01 5.01
C PRO A 107 9.92 9.59 5.46
N MET A 108 10.47 8.60 4.77
CA MET A 108 10.53 7.22 5.26
C MET A 108 11.36 7.13 6.54
N ALA A 109 11.07 6.15 7.39
CA ALA A 109 11.71 5.99 8.69
C ALA A 109 13.21 5.62 8.60
N ASN A 110 13.64 4.95 7.52
CA ASN A 110 15.03 4.53 7.34
C ASN A 110 15.39 4.26 5.86
N GLY A 111 16.69 4.20 5.57
CA GLY A 111 17.23 3.99 4.22
C GLY A 111 16.83 2.65 3.58
N ARG A 112 16.65 1.58 4.35
CA ARG A 112 16.22 0.28 3.81
C ARG A 112 14.84 0.36 3.15
N ARG A 113 13.97 1.26 3.61
CA ARG A 113 12.68 1.51 2.94
C ARG A 113 12.89 2.13 1.57
N ILE A 114 13.85 3.05 1.41
CA ILE A 114 14.14 3.65 0.09
C ILE A 114 14.61 2.59 -0.90
N GLU A 115 15.54 1.73 -0.49
CA GLU A 115 16.02 0.62 -1.31
C GLU A 115 14.89 -0.35 -1.71
N ALA A 116 13.99 -0.67 -0.77
CA ALA A 116 12.85 -1.54 -1.04
C ALA A 116 11.87 -0.90 -2.04
N LEU A 117 11.53 0.37 -1.84
CA LEU A 117 10.63 1.12 -2.73
C LEU A 117 11.21 1.26 -4.13
N GLN A 118 12.51 1.53 -4.23
CA GLN A 118 13.22 1.59 -5.50
C GLN A 118 13.17 0.25 -6.23
N ARG A 119 13.55 -0.85 -5.57
CA ARG A 119 13.51 -2.20 -6.16
C ARG A 119 12.11 -2.56 -6.67
N LEU A 120 11.07 -2.33 -5.85
CA LEU A 120 9.69 -2.67 -6.23
C LEU A 120 9.20 -1.83 -7.42
N THR A 121 9.58 -0.55 -7.46
CA THR A 121 9.23 0.34 -8.58
C THR A 121 9.95 -0.05 -9.86
N GLU A 122 11.26 -0.30 -9.77
CA GLU A 122 12.10 -0.69 -10.91
C GLU A 122 11.65 -2.02 -11.50
N ASP A 123 11.41 -3.06 -10.67
CA ASP A 123 10.89 -4.36 -11.14
C ASP A 123 9.56 -4.21 -11.88
N ALA A 124 8.62 -3.43 -11.35
CA ALA A 124 7.35 -3.20 -12.01
C ALA A 124 7.53 -2.50 -13.37
N VAL A 125 8.32 -1.43 -13.43
CA VAL A 125 8.56 -0.65 -14.66
C VAL A 125 9.33 -1.48 -15.70
N GLU A 126 10.34 -2.24 -15.30
CA GLU A 126 11.11 -3.12 -16.19
C GLU A 126 10.23 -4.21 -16.82
N ARG A 127 9.20 -4.68 -16.10
CA ARG A 127 8.22 -5.63 -16.61
C ARG A 127 7.19 -5.02 -17.55
N GLY A 128 7.05 -3.69 -17.56
CA GLY A 128 6.12 -2.97 -18.41
C GLY A 128 5.02 -2.19 -17.68
N ALA A 129 5.09 -2.08 -16.35
CA ALA A 129 4.18 -1.21 -15.62
C ALA A 129 4.36 0.25 -16.04
N ARG A 130 3.26 0.99 -16.09
CA ARG A 130 3.26 2.42 -16.35
C ARG A 130 3.41 3.19 -15.04
N LEU A 131 4.39 4.10 -15.02
CA LEU A 131 4.59 5.02 -13.91
C LEU A 131 3.79 6.31 -14.15
N GLU A 132 2.70 6.49 -13.40
CA GLU A 132 1.86 7.69 -13.52
C GLU A 132 2.53 8.92 -12.91
N ILE A 133 3.14 8.75 -11.73
CA ILE A 133 3.82 9.78 -10.95
C ILE A 133 4.91 9.18 -10.07
N GLY A 134 5.86 10.02 -9.64
CA GLY A 134 6.83 9.66 -8.60
C GLY A 134 7.86 8.64 -9.08
N GLY A 135 8.05 7.57 -8.30
CA GLY A 135 8.87 6.42 -8.66
C GLY A 135 10.38 6.62 -8.61
N ARG A 136 10.86 7.76 -8.13
CA ARG A 136 12.30 8.02 -7.93
C ARG A 136 12.52 8.76 -6.62
N ARG A 137 13.59 8.40 -5.91
CA ARG A 137 14.02 9.08 -4.69
C ARG A 137 14.16 10.59 -4.94
N LEU A 138 13.71 11.40 -3.98
CA LEU A 138 13.92 12.84 -4.06
C LEU A 138 15.38 13.20 -3.80
N ASP A 139 15.94 14.08 -4.62
CA ASP A 139 17.31 14.58 -4.47
C ASP A 139 17.39 15.62 -3.34
N ARG A 140 17.33 15.12 -2.09
CA ARG A 140 17.44 15.93 -0.87
C ARG A 140 17.95 15.07 0.30
N PRO A 141 18.54 15.70 1.34
CA PRO A 141 18.94 14.99 2.56
C PRO A 141 17.77 14.26 3.22
N GLY A 142 18.05 13.07 3.75
CA GLY A 142 17.05 12.20 4.39
C GLY A 142 16.52 11.09 3.47
N PHE A 143 15.47 10.42 3.93
CA PHE A 143 14.88 9.24 3.28
C PHE A 143 13.57 9.60 2.61
N TYR A 144 13.61 10.50 1.64
CA TYR A 144 12.41 10.98 0.96
C TYR A 144 12.10 10.17 -0.31
N TRP A 145 10.89 9.62 -0.36
CA TRP A 145 10.31 8.99 -1.53
C TRP A 145 8.98 9.68 -1.87
N PRO A 146 8.75 10.10 -3.13
CA PRO A 146 7.51 10.77 -3.49
C PRO A 146 6.33 9.80 -3.58
N PRO A 147 5.08 10.29 -3.46
CA PRO A 147 3.89 9.54 -3.83
C PRO A 147 4.08 8.93 -5.23
N THR A 148 3.83 7.64 -5.33
CA THR A 148 4.08 6.85 -6.54
C THR A 148 2.84 6.04 -6.86
N ILE A 149 2.42 6.11 -8.12
CA ILE A 149 1.26 5.39 -8.63
C ILE A 149 1.71 4.61 -9.85
N LEU A 150 1.46 3.31 -9.81
CA LEU A 150 1.74 2.38 -10.90
C LEU A 150 0.42 1.88 -11.48
N THR A 151 0.32 1.87 -12.80
CA THR A 151 -0.78 1.32 -13.58
C THR A 151 -0.23 0.27 -14.54
N ASP A 152 -1.12 -0.49 -15.20
CA ASP A 152 -0.74 -1.53 -16.16
C ASP A 152 0.31 -2.51 -15.60
N VAL A 153 0.23 -2.80 -14.29
CA VAL A 153 1.23 -3.60 -13.59
C VAL A 153 1.13 -5.06 -14.03
N PRO A 154 2.15 -5.61 -14.71
CA PRO A 154 2.07 -6.97 -15.22
C PRO A 154 2.04 -8.01 -14.11
N SER A 155 1.42 -9.15 -14.39
CA SER A 155 1.44 -10.30 -13.49
C SER A 155 2.87 -10.75 -13.20
N GLY A 156 3.12 -11.16 -11.96
CA GLY A 156 4.46 -11.54 -11.48
C GLY A 156 5.38 -10.38 -11.09
N SER A 157 4.92 -9.12 -11.19
CA SER A 157 5.62 -7.97 -10.59
C SER A 157 5.62 -8.11 -9.06
N ALA A 158 6.77 -7.83 -8.44
CA ALA A 158 6.96 -7.98 -6.99
C ALA A 158 5.99 -7.11 -6.18
N ILE A 159 5.66 -5.92 -6.70
CA ILE A 159 4.73 -4.98 -6.05
C ILE A 159 3.30 -5.53 -5.86
N LEU A 160 2.91 -6.61 -6.57
CA LEU A 160 1.60 -7.25 -6.41
C LEU A 160 1.59 -8.33 -5.29
N ARG A 161 2.76 -8.77 -4.83
CA ARG A 161 2.92 -9.87 -3.85
C ARG A 161 3.62 -9.44 -2.57
N GLU A 162 4.37 -8.35 -2.61
CA GLU A 162 5.12 -7.85 -1.46
C GLU A 162 4.48 -6.58 -0.88
N GLU A 163 4.34 -6.52 0.45
CA GLU A 163 3.89 -5.32 1.14
C GLU A 163 4.86 -4.15 0.88
N PRO A 164 4.42 -3.06 0.21
CA PRO A 164 5.31 -1.96 -0.15
C PRO A 164 5.69 -1.06 1.01
N PHE A 165 4.95 -1.07 2.13
CA PHE A 165 5.16 -0.29 3.36
C PHE A 165 5.81 1.09 3.10
N GLY A 166 5.13 1.87 2.26
CA GLY A 166 5.58 3.16 1.74
C GLY A 166 4.57 3.77 0.77
N PRO A 167 4.85 4.95 0.21
CA PRO A 167 3.88 5.75 -0.52
C PRO A 167 3.79 5.31 -2.00
N ILE A 168 3.63 4.00 -2.23
CA ILE A 168 3.43 3.38 -3.56
C ILE A 168 2.12 2.59 -3.55
N LEU A 169 1.23 2.85 -4.52
CA LEU A 169 0.06 2.00 -4.78
C LEU A 169 0.00 1.58 -6.25
N THR A 170 -0.73 0.51 -6.53
CA THR A 170 -1.09 0.08 -7.89
C THR A 170 -2.56 0.38 -8.18
N ILE A 171 -2.90 0.65 -9.43
CA ILE A 171 -4.30 0.80 -9.88
C ILE A 171 -4.54 -0.07 -11.11
N SER A 172 -5.44 -1.04 -10.97
CA SER A 172 -5.83 -1.99 -12.02
C SER A 172 -7.33 -1.91 -12.31
N PRO A 173 -7.76 -2.05 -13.58
CA PRO A 173 -9.17 -2.16 -13.90
C PRO A 173 -9.71 -3.56 -13.60
N PHE A 174 -11.00 -3.69 -13.37
CA PHE A 174 -11.74 -4.96 -13.39
C PHE A 174 -13.02 -4.84 -14.22
N ASP A 175 -13.53 -5.98 -14.71
CA ASP A 175 -14.75 -6.08 -15.53
C ASP A 175 -15.97 -6.58 -14.75
N SER A 176 -15.77 -7.41 -13.73
CA SER A 176 -16.85 -7.83 -12.82
C SER A 176 -16.46 -7.75 -11.35
N ILE A 177 -17.46 -7.68 -10.48
CA ILE A 177 -17.21 -7.65 -9.03
C ILE A 177 -16.60 -8.97 -8.54
N GLU A 178 -16.95 -10.09 -9.16
CA GLU A 178 -16.37 -11.40 -8.86
C GLU A 178 -14.86 -11.42 -9.17
N GLU A 179 -14.45 -10.89 -10.32
CA GLU A 179 -13.03 -10.74 -10.68
C GLU A 179 -12.30 -9.85 -9.66
N ALA A 180 -12.91 -8.72 -9.27
CA ALA A 180 -12.33 -7.83 -8.27
C ALA A 180 -12.14 -8.50 -6.91
N ILE A 181 -13.10 -9.35 -6.49
CA ILE A 181 -13.02 -10.11 -5.23
C ILE A 181 -11.94 -11.19 -5.32
N GLU A 182 -11.85 -11.91 -6.45
CA GLU A 182 -10.81 -12.91 -6.67
C GLU A 182 -9.41 -12.27 -6.61
N GLU A 183 -9.18 -11.17 -7.34
CA GLU A 183 -7.91 -10.45 -7.32
C GLU A 183 -7.61 -9.83 -5.94
N ALA A 184 -8.61 -9.28 -5.26
CA ALA A 184 -8.45 -8.76 -3.89
C ALA A 184 -7.95 -9.84 -2.93
N ASN A 185 -8.43 -11.07 -3.08
CA ASN A 185 -8.06 -12.22 -2.27
C ASN A 185 -6.82 -12.99 -2.77
N ASP A 186 -6.29 -12.71 -3.96
CA ASP A 186 -5.07 -13.34 -4.49
C ASP A 186 -3.80 -12.78 -3.81
N THR A 187 -3.65 -13.07 -2.53
CA THR A 187 -2.56 -12.57 -1.70
C THR A 187 -2.32 -13.45 -0.47
N ASP A 188 -1.09 -13.47 0.04
CA ASP A 188 -0.75 -14.15 1.30
C ASP A 188 -1.15 -13.33 2.54
N TYR A 189 -1.68 -12.12 2.34
CA TYR A 189 -2.05 -11.18 3.41
C TYR A 189 -3.56 -11.13 3.64
N GLY A 190 -3.98 -10.68 4.82
CA GLY A 190 -5.41 -10.61 5.19
C GLY A 190 -5.68 -9.69 6.37
N LEU A 191 -5.25 -8.44 6.29
CA LEU A 191 -5.34 -7.48 7.40
C LEU A 191 -6.55 -6.53 7.29
N ALA A 192 -6.71 -5.87 6.15
CA ALA A 192 -7.82 -4.95 5.90
C ALA A 192 -8.18 -4.95 4.41
N SER A 193 -9.42 -4.60 4.11
CA SER A 193 -9.95 -4.35 2.76
C SER A 193 -10.91 -3.17 2.80
N TYR A 194 -11.04 -2.48 1.67
CA TYR A 194 -11.89 -1.31 1.53
C TYR A 194 -12.76 -1.44 0.28
N VAL A 195 -13.99 -0.93 0.34
CA VAL A 195 -14.92 -0.94 -0.79
C VAL A 195 -15.62 0.42 -0.85
N PHE A 196 -15.70 0.99 -2.05
CA PHE A 196 -16.47 2.19 -2.34
C PHE A 196 -17.56 1.84 -3.35
N THR A 197 -18.81 2.02 -2.95
CA THR A 197 -20.03 1.80 -3.75
C THR A 197 -21.18 2.61 -3.13
N SER A 198 -22.22 2.88 -3.90
CA SER A 198 -23.45 3.52 -3.43
C SER A 198 -24.62 2.54 -3.25
N SER A 199 -24.45 1.33 -3.77
CA SER A 199 -25.43 0.25 -3.69
C SER A 199 -25.36 -0.44 -2.33
N ALA A 200 -26.53 -0.64 -1.71
CA ALA A 200 -26.70 -1.26 -0.39
C ALA A 200 -26.97 -2.77 -0.47
#